data_AF-A0A538HKN7-F1
#
_entry.id   AF-A0A538HKN7-F1
#
_cell.length_a   1.000
_cell.length_b   1.000
_cell.length_c   1.000
_cell.angle_alpha   90.00
_cell.angle_beta   90.00
_cell.angle_gamma   90.00
#
_symmetry.space_group_name_H-M   'P 1'
#
loop_
_entity.id
_entity.type
_entity.pdbx_description
1 polymer ?
#
loop_
_entity_poly.entity_id
_entity_poly.type
_entity_poly.pdbx_seq_one_letter_code
_entity_poly.pdbx_strand_id
1 'polypeptide(L)'
;MASDRVPAKFPKFDNVEDERRYRKQHLAAAFRLFGHFGFDEGAAGHITARDPELLDHFWVNPLGMNFKMIRVRDLLLVNHRGEIVDG
;
A
#
# COMPACT_ATOMS: atom_id res chain seq x y z
N MET A 1 -24.57 -3.04 -20.13
CA MET A 1 -23.73 -1.98 -20.74
C MET A 1 -22.28 -2.32 -20.45
N ALA A 2 -21.43 -2.46 -21.47
CA ALA A 2 -19.99 -2.59 -21.24
C ALA A 2 -19.45 -1.27 -20.70
N SER A 3 -18.58 -1.32 -19.69
CA SER A 3 -18.02 -0.12 -19.09
C SER A 3 -17.00 0.51 -20.04
N ASP A 4 -17.17 1.79 -20.40
CA ASP A 4 -16.21 2.59 -21.20
C ASP A 4 -14.89 2.89 -20.46
N ARG A 5 -14.59 2.18 -19.36
CA ARG A 5 -13.38 2.37 -18.58
C ARG A 5 -12.20 1.72 -19.30
N VAL A 6 -11.31 2.57 -19.82
CA VAL A 6 -9.98 2.13 -20.27
C VAL A 6 -9.27 1.45 -19.08
N PRO A 7 -8.78 0.21 -19.21
CA PRO A 7 -8.04 -0.45 -18.15
C PRO A 7 -6.85 0.40 -17.73
N ALA A 8 -6.62 0.54 -16.43
CA ALA A 8 -5.44 1.20 -15.92
C ALA A 8 -4.18 0.49 -16.45
N LYS A 9 -3.35 1.21 -17.21
CA LYS A 9 -2.03 0.73 -17.60
C LYS A 9 -1.07 0.94 -16.44
N PHE A 10 -0.61 -0.15 -15.85
CA PHE A 10 0.47 -0.10 -14.87
C PHE A 10 1.81 0.06 -15.59
N PRO A 11 2.75 0.86 -15.05
CA PRO A 11 4.12 0.90 -15.56
C PRO A 11 4.78 -0.48 -15.46
N LYS A 12 5.70 -0.75 -16.39
CA LYS A 12 6.65 -1.86 -16.27
C LYS A 12 7.92 -1.34 -15.62
N PHE A 13 8.57 -2.15 -14.80
CA PHE A 13 9.81 -1.80 -14.11
C PHE A 13 10.94 -2.70 -14.59
N ASP A 14 12.13 -2.11 -14.74
CA ASP A 14 13.34 -2.83 -15.14
C ASP A 14 14.01 -3.52 -13.94
N ASN A 15 13.70 -3.10 -12.71
CA ASN A 15 14.18 -3.70 -11.48
C ASN A 15 13.11 -3.74 -10.39
N VAL A 16 13.32 -4.63 -9.43
CA VAL A 16 12.41 -4.94 -8.33
C VAL A 16 12.28 -3.76 -7.37
N GLU A 17 13.37 -3.04 -7.11
CA GLU A 17 13.42 -1.91 -6.17
C GLU A 17 12.53 -0.76 -6.62
N ASP A 18 12.52 -0.45 -7.92
CA ASP A 18 11.67 0.57 -8.51
C ASP A 18 10.19 0.18 -8.43
N GLU A 19 9.86 -1.09 -8.69
CA GLU A 19 8.51 -1.61 -8.52
C GLU A 19 8.07 -1.53 -7.05
N ARG A 20 8.94 -1.94 -6.12
CA ARG A 20 8.70 -1.88 -4.68
C ARG A 20 8.45 -0.43 -4.24
N ARG A 21 9.30 0.50 -4.68
CA ARG A 21 9.14 1.94 -4.41
C ARG A 21 7.81 2.45 -4.95
N TYR A 22 7.45 2.10 -6.17
CA TYR A 22 6.17 2.49 -6.78
C TYR A 22 4.97 1.98 -5.97
N ARG A 23 4.96 0.68 -5.62
CA ARG A 23 3.90 0.06 -4.81
C ARG A 23 3.78 0.72 -3.43
N LYS A 24 4.89 0.97 -2.73
CA LYS A 24 4.89 1.68 -1.44
C LYS A 24 4.36 3.11 -1.55
N GLN A 25 4.77 3.86 -2.59
CA GLN A 25 4.28 5.22 -2.83
C GLN A 25 2.78 5.26 -3.10
N HIS A 26 2.28 4.34 -3.93
CA HIS A 26 0.85 4.25 -4.24
C HIS A 26 0.03 3.79 -3.03
N LEU A 27 0.57 2.90 -2.21
CA LEU A 27 -0.06 2.49 -0.96
C LEU A 27 -0.21 3.68 0.01
N ALA A 28 0.86 4.45 0.22
CA ALA A 28 0.80 5.67 1.05
C ALA A 28 -0.18 6.72 0.47
N ALA A 29 -0.22 6.87 -0.87
CA ALA A 29 -1.17 7.75 -1.53
C ALA A 29 -2.62 7.28 -1.35
N ALA A 30 -2.88 5.97 -1.44
CA ALA A 30 -4.20 5.39 -1.22
C ALA A 30 -4.71 5.69 0.19
N PHE A 31 -3.88 5.51 1.23
CA PHE A 31 -4.25 5.90 2.60
C PHE A 31 -4.60 7.38 2.70
N ARG A 32 -3.80 8.27 2.10
CA ARG A 32 -4.08 9.71 2.17
C ARG A 32 -5.37 10.09 1.43
N LEU A 33 -5.66 9.44 0.31
CA LEU A 33 -6.94 9.62 -0.38
C LEU A 33 -8.10 9.11 0.46
N PHE A 34 -7.99 7.93 1.08
CA PHE A 34 -9.01 7.39 1.97
C PHE A 34 -9.27 8.32 3.16
N GLY A 35 -8.21 8.79 3.83
CA GLY A 35 -8.33 9.77 4.90
C GLY A 35 -8.93 11.08 4.41
N HIS A 36 -8.54 11.58 3.23
CA HIS A 36 -9.11 12.80 2.65
C HIS A 36 -10.62 12.68 2.40
N PHE A 37 -11.09 11.53 1.90
CA PHE A 37 -12.51 11.28 1.64
C PHE A 37 -13.31 10.80 2.87
N GLY A 38 -12.66 10.67 4.04
CA GLY A 38 -13.32 10.26 5.29
C GLY A 38 -13.71 8.78 5.33
N PHE A 39 -12.94 7.93 4.66
CA PHE A 39 -13.11 6.47 4.69
C PHE A 39 -12.31 5.80 5.83
N ASP A 40 -11.67 6.59 6.69
CA ASP A 40 -11.02 6.11 7.91
C ASP A 40 -12.00 6.02 9.08
N GLU A 41 -11.99 4.90 9.79
CA GLU A 41 -12.84 4.67 10.98
C GLU A 41 -11.98 4.61 12.25
N GLY A 42 -11.58 5.77 12.75
CA GLY A 42 -10.75 5.88 13.96
C GLY A 42 -9.40 5.17 13.80
N ALA A 43 -9.17 4.12 14.59
CA ALA A 43 -7.94 3.31 14.51
C ALA A 43 -8.09 2.06 13.62
N ALA A 44 -9.27 1.82 13.04
CA ALA A 44 -9.55 0.65 12.23
C ALA A 44 -9.20 0.87 10.75
N GLY A 45 -8.96 -0.24 10.04
CA GLY A 45 -8.73 -0.27 8.60
C GLY A 45 -7.26 -0.53 8.22
N HIS A 46 -7.10 -1.25 7.11
CA HIS A 46 -5.80 -1.53 6.49
C HIS A 46 -5.95 -1.66 4.98
N ILE A 47 -4.91 -1.24 4.26
CA ILE A 47 -4.71 -1.48 2.83
C ILE A 47 -3.34 -2.15 2.72
N THR A 48 -3.23 -3.19 1.88
CA THR A 48 -1.97 -3.91 1.70
C THR A 48 -1.53 -3.90 0.24
N ALA A 49 -0.22 -3.95 0.02
CA ALA A 49 0.38 -4.19 -1.28
C ALA A 49 1.43 -5.30 -1.15
N ARG A 50 1.34 -6.35 -1.97
CA ARG A 50 2.33 -7.44 -1.98
C ARG A 50 3.71 -6.90 -2.38
N ASP A 51 4.78 -7.40 -1.76
CA ASP A 51 6.13 -7.12 -2.24
C ASP A 51 6.38 -7.75 -3.63
N PRO A 52 7.15 -7.11 -4.54
CA PRO A 52 7.42 -7.70 -5.86
C PRO A 52 8.44 -8.85 -5.85
N GLU A 53 9.21 -9.04 -4.78
CA GLU A 53 10.22 -10.10 -4.67
C GLU A 53 9.83 -11.15 -3.63
N LEU A 54 9.47 -10.69 -2.43
CA LEU A 54 9.01 -11.55 -1.34
C LEU A 54 7.51 -11.78 -1.49
N LEU A 55 7.15 -12.74 -2.35
CA LEU A 55 5.77 -12.90 -2.82
C LEU A 55 4.76 -13.29 -1.73
N ASP A 56 5.20 -13.74 -0.56
CA ASP A 56 4.39 -14.02 0.63
C ASP A 56 4.40 -12.88 1.66
N HIS A 57 5.01 -11.74 1.33
CA HIS A 57 5.09 -10.55 2.18
C HIS A 57 4.23 -9.39 1.65
N PHE A 58 3.77 -8.55 2.58
CA PHE A 58 2.85 -7.44 2.31
C PHE A 58 3.32 -6.16 3.01
N TRP A 59 3.35 -5.06 2.27
CA TRP A 59 3.47 -3.72 2.81
C TRP A 59 2.12 -3.29 3.40
N VAL A 60 2.12 -2.77 4.62
CA VAL A 60 0.91 -2.39 5.38
C VAL A 60 1.16 -1.14 6.23
N ASN A 61 0.10 -0.44 6.63
CA ASN A 61 0.18 0.67 7.59
C ASN A 61 0.42 0.18 9.03
N PRO A 62 1.08 0.99 9.88
CA PRO A 62 1.09 0.78 11.32
C PRO A 62 -0.32 0.90 11.91
N LEU A 63 -0.56 0.14 12.98
CA LEU A 63 -1.80 0.25 13.75
C LEU A 63 -1.90 1.62 14.44
N GLY A 64 -3.08 2.24 14.40
CA GLY A 64 -3.38 3.48 15.13
C GLY A 64 -2.82 4.77 14.51
N MET A 65 -2.17 4.70 13.36
CA MET A 65 -1.72 5.91 12.64
C MET A 65 -2.85 6.48 11.78
N ASN A 66 -3.09 7.79 11.88
CA ASN A 66 -4.09 8.46 11.05
C ASN A 66 -3.73 8.33 9.55
N PHE A 67 -4.70 7.89 8.73
CA PHE A 67 -4.50 7.65 7.30
C PHE A 67 -3.97 8.86 6.53
N LYS A 68 -4.34 10.08 6.93
CA LYS A 68 -3.86 11.34 6.32
C LYS A 68 -2.36 11.57 6.53
N MET A 69 -1.75 10.91 7.51
CA MET A 69 -0.37 11.13 7.93
C MET A 69 0.61 10.08 7.40
N ILE A 70 0.12 8.95 6.88
CA ILE A 70 0.97 7.84 6.42
C ILE A 70 1.92 8.31 5.31
N ARG A 71 3.20 7.93 5.42
CA ARG A 71 4.23 8.07 4.38
C ARG A 71 4.83 6.71 4.04
N VAL A 72 5.55 6.66 2.93
CA VAL A 72 6.33 5.49 2.49
C VAL A 72 7.23 4.91 3.58
N ARG A 73 7.87 5.78 4.38
CA ARG A 73 8.79 5.39 5.45
C ARG A 73 8.09 4.84 6.70
N ASP A 74 6.78 5.02 6.80
CA ASP A 74 6.01 4.53 7.95
C ASP A 74 5.44 3.13 7.65
N LEU A 75 5.55 2.61 6.42
CA LEU A 75 5.01 1.31 6.02
C LEU A 75 5.87 0.15 6.54
N LEU A 76 5.20 -0.85 7.08
CA LEU A 76 5.80 -2.08 7.59
C LEU A 76 5.69 -3.18 6.53
N LEU A 77 6.72 -4.02 6.42
CA LEU A 77 6.66 -5.27 5.67
C LEU A 77 6.34 -6.40 6.65
N VAL A 78 5.26 -7.15 6.37
CA VAL A 78 4.87 -8.31 7.16
C VAL A 78 4.89 -9.58 6.32
N ASN A 79 5.26 -10.71 6.91
CA ASN A 79 5.17 -12.01 6.25
C ASN A 79 3.75 -12.60 6.35
N HIS A 80 3.54 -13.79 5.77
CA HIS A 80 2.24 -14.47 5.76
C HIS A 80 1.69 -14.79 7.17
N ARG A 81 2.54 -14.88 8.19
CA ARG A 81 2.13 -15.09 9.59
C ARG A 81 1.78 -13.79 10.31
N GLY A 82 1.94 -12.63 9.66
CA GLY A 82 1.73 -11.32 10.25
C GLY A 82 2.92 -10.82 11.10
N GLU A 83 4.08 -11.46 11.01
CA GLU A 83 5.30 -11.02 11.69
C GLU A 83 5.93 -9.87 10.90
N ILE A 84 6.39 -8.82 11.60
CA ILE A 84 7.10 -7.70 10.99
C ILE A 84 8.52 -8.16 10.60
N VAL A 85 8.89 -7.94 9.34
CA VAL A 85 10.18 -8.33 8.76
C VAL A 85 11.04 -7.12 8.40
N ASP A 86 10.41 -5.99 8.06
CA ASP A 86 11.06 -4.72 7.76
C ASP A 86 10.09 -3.56 8.06
N GLY A 87 10.61 -2.33 8.17
CA GLY A 87 9.82 -1.14 8.55
C GLY A 87 10.64 -0.08 9.26
#